data_AF-A0A532F147-F1
#
_entry.id   AF-A0A532F147-F1
#
_cell.length_a   1.000
_cell.length_b   1.000
_cell.length_c   1.000
_cell.angle_alpha   90.00
_cell.angle_beta   90.00
_cell.angle_gamma   90.00
#
_symmetry.space_group_name_H-M   'P 1'
#
loop_
_entity.id
_entity.type
_entity.pdbx_description
1 polymer ?
#
loop_
_entity_poly.entity_id
_entity_poly.type
_entity_poly.pdbx_seq_one_letter_code
_entity_poly.pdbx_strand_id
1 'polypeptide(L)'
;MSEAEVSLRLAVHLASSGRATTPISVAIDGAQVKVGQTEHFNIVAFMRQLGWLAESTTARWQGVYVNPRASVQIYVHSKSGLGDVTTTLGTGHMFIAEAKKGPLTRSKSSAEYPLLREALGQLLTIEEVPDNALLAVAVPAGERFRELAEGWRNAPLIRRTGIRILTVASSGAIEGW
;
A
#
# COMPACT_ATOMS: atom_id res chain seq x y z
N MET A 1 -5.79 -10.76 3.61
CA MET A 1 -4.57 -10.10 3.10
C MET A 1 -4.04 -9.20 4.21
N SER A 2 -2.76 -9.33 4.56
CA SER A 2 -2.13 -8.47 5.57
C SER A 2 -1.92 -7.06 5.03
N GLU A 3 -1.68 -6.10 5.91
CA GLU A 3 -1.42 -4.71 5.52
C GLU A 3 -0.09 -4.61 4.76
N ALA A 4 0.98 -5.21 5.28
CA ALA A 4 2.24 -5.41 4.58
C ALA A 4 2.07 -5.97 3.15
N GLU A 5 1.18 -6.95 2.95
CA GLU A 5 0.91 -7.49 1.61
C GLU A 5 0.23 -6.47 0.69
N VAL A 6 -0.75 -5.70 1.19
CA VAL A 6 -1.41 -4.64 0.43
C VAL A 6 -0.39 -3.58 -0.01
N SER A 7 0.43 -3.09 0.93
CA SER A 7 1.43 -2.05 0.69
C SER A 7 2.48 -2.50 -0.33
N LEU A 8 3.01 -3.71 -0.19
CA LEU A 8 4.02 -4.24 -1.12
C LEU A 8 3.43 -4.51 -2.51
N ARG A 9 2.20 -5.03 -2.62
CA ARG A 9 1.54 -5.21 -3.92
C ARG A 9 1.30 -3.88 -4.62
N LEU A 10 0.89 -2.85 -3.88
CA LEU A 10 0.75 -1.49 -4.41
C LEU A 10 2.10 -0.97 -4.92
N ALA A 11 3.16 -1.08 -4.13
CA ALA A 11 4.51 -0.67 -4.54
C ALA A 11 4.98 -1.40 -5.80
N VAL A 12 4.79 -2.72 -5.87
CA VAL A 12 5.14 -3.53 -7.04
C VAL A 12 4.34 -3.10 -8.28
N HIS A 13 3.05 -2.81 -8.14
CA HIS A 13 2.24 -2.29 -9.24
C HIS A 13 2.77 -0.94 -9.75
N LEU A 14 3.05 0.00 -8.85
CA LEU A 14 3.56 1.34 -9.19
C LEU A 14 4.88 1.28 -9.96
N ALA A 15 5.80 0.44 -9.51
CA ALA A 15 7.07 0.22 -10.17
C ALA A 15 6.90 -0.47 -11.54
N SER A 16 6.11 -1.54 -11.59
CA SER A 16 6.00 -2.39 -12.79
C SER A 16 5.16 -1.74 -13.90
N SER A 17 4.28 -0.81 -13.55
CA SER A 17 3.49 -0.02 -14.52
C SER A 17 4.21 1.23 -15.02
N GLY A 18 5.44 1.50 -14.53
CA GLY A 18 6.20 2.71 -14.89
C GLY A 18 5.57 4.00 -14.36
N ARG A 19 4.66 3.91 -13.38
CA ARG A 19 3.97 5.08 -12.80
C ARG A 19 4.87 5.86 -11.85
N ALA A 20 5.75 5.17 -11.14
CA ALA A 20 6.71 5.76 -10.21
C ALA A 20 7.98 6.21 -10.95
N THR A 21 8.48 7.40 -10.62
CA THR A 21 9.74 7.96 -11.16
C THR A 21 10.86 8.03 -10.12
N THR A 22 10.54 7.95 -8.84
CA THR A 22 11.50 7.83 -7.74
C THR A 22 11.40 6.46 -7.09
N PRO A 23 12.41 6.03 -6.31
CA PRO A 23 12.25 4.87 -5.43
C PRO A 23 10.95 4.96 -4.61
N ILE A 24 10.29 3.83 -4.44
CA ILE A 24 9.03 3.73 -3.72
C ILE A 24 9.35 3.40 -2.27
N SER A 25 8.98 4.26 -1.34
CA SER A 25 9.11 4.01 0.10
C SER A 25 7.91 3.22 0.58
N VAL A 26 8.15 2.15 1.34
CA VAL A 26 7.11 1.32 1.95
C VAL A 26 7.36 1.21 3.45
N ALA A 27 6.48 1.80 4.25
CA ALA A 27 6.49 1.70 5.69
C ALA A 27 5.73 0.43 6.13
N ILE A 28 6.38 -0.41 6.94
CA ILE A 28 5.79 -1.61 7.52
C ILE A 28 6.20 -1.67 8.98
N ASP A 29 5.24 -1.82 9.89
CA ASP A 29 5.53 -2.04 11.31
C ASP A 29 6.14 -3.44 11.51
N GLY A 30 7.19 -3.53 12.33
CA GLY A 30 7.81 -4.80 12.71
C GLY A 30 6.81 -5.79 13.31
N ALA A 31 5.77 -5.33 14.01
CA ALA A 31 4.70 -6.18 14.51
C ALA A 31 3.89 -6.88 13.41
N GLN A 32 3.86 -6.33 12.19
CA GLN A 32 3.24 -6.98 11.03
C GLN A 32 4.10 -8.11 10.46
N VAL A 33 5.40 -8.10 10.77
CA VAL A 33 6.36 -9.11 10.29
C VAL A 33 6.54 -10.20 11.34
N LYS A 34 6.83 -9.84 12.59
CA LYS A 34 7.11 -10.80 13.67
C LYS A 34 6.79 -10.20 15.04
N VAL A 35 6.05 -10.95 15.88
CA VAL A 35 5.84 -10.65 17.30
C VAL A 35 6.33 -11.82 18.14
N GLY A 36 7.29 -11.57 19.04
CA GLY A 36 7.94 -12.63 19.82
C GLY A 36 8.63 -13.64 18.90
N GLN A 37 8.14 -14.88 18.86
CA GLN A 37 8.65 -15.92 17.95
C GLN A 37 7.75 -16.20 16.74
N THR A 38 6.57 -15.58 16.66
CA THR A 38 5.61 -15.82 15.59
C THR A 38 5.90 -14.90 14.41
N GLU A 39 6.26 -15.48 13.27
CA GLU A 39 6.31 -14.75 11.99
C GLU A 39 4.89 -14.61 11.43
N HIS A 40 4.44 -13.36 11.26
CA HIS A 40 3.13 -13.03 10.72
C HIS A 40 3.16 -12.81 9.21
N PHE A 41 4.28 -12.30 8.68
CA PHE A 41 4.43 -12.05 7.25
C PHE A 41 5.90 -12.05 6.82
N ASN A 42 6.28 -12.97 5.94
CA ASN A 42 7.65 -13.09 5.45
C ASN A 42 7.90 -12.21 4.20
N ILE A 43 8.33 -10.96 4.42
CA ILE A 43 8.54 -9.98 3.33
C ILE A 43 9.58 -10.46 2.32
N VAL A 44 10.69 -11.05 2.77
CA VAL A 44 11.77 -11.49 1.88
C VAL A 44 11.29 -12.57 0.93
N ALA A 45 10.58 -13.58 1.45
CA ALA A 45 10.01 -14.65 0.63
C ALA A 45 8.93 -14.11 -0.32
N PHE A 46 8.06 -13.23 0.17
CA PHE A 46 7.00 -12.61 -0.62
C PHE A 46 7.55 -11.79 -1.79
N MET A 47 8.50 -10.89 -1.53
CA MET A 47 9.13 -10.06 -2.57
C MET A 47 9.85 -10.93 -3.61
N ARG A 48 10.55 -11.98 -3.16
CA ARG A 48 11.23 -12.94 -4.06
C ARG A 48 10.24 -13.65 -4.98
N GLN A 49 9.07 -14.05 -4.49
CA GLN A 49 8.01 -14.64 -5.32
C GLN A 49 7.51 -13.69 -6.42
N LEU A 50 7.56 -12.38 -6.17
CA LEU A 50 7.23 -11.34 -7.14
C LEU A 50 8.42 -10.93 -8.03
N GLY A 51 9.57 -11.61 -7.92
CA GLY A 51 10.78 -11.32 -8.68
C GLY A 51 11.59 -10.13 -8.16
N TRP A 52 11.32 -9.65 -6.95
CA TRP A 52 12.05 -8.59 -6.29
C TRP A 52 13.07 -9.16 -5.31
N LEU A 53 14.34 -8.79 -5.48
CA LEU A 53 15.46 -9.29 -4.69
C LEU A 53 15.97 -8.18 -3.78
N ALA A 54 16.28 -8.52 -2.53
CA ALA A 54 16.98 -7.59 -1.66
C ALA A 54 18.37 -7.31 -2.22
N GLU A 55 18.75 -6.03 -2.31
CA GLU A 55 20.07 -5.59 -2.77
C GLU A 55 21.17 -6.00 -1.78
N SER A 56 20.83 -6.05 -0.48
CA SER A 56 21.66 -6.55 0.60
C SER A 56 21.30 -7.99 0.97
N THR A 57 22.30 -8.81 1.26
CA THR A 57 22.14 -10.19 1.76
C THR A 57 21.97 -10.27 3.28
N THR A 58 21.83 -9.14 3.97
CA THR A 58 21.54 -9.14 5.41
C THR A 58 20.24 -9.89 5.70
N ALA A 59 20.20 -10.65 6.80
CA ALA A 59 19.00 -11.39 7.24
C ALA A 59 17.82 -10.48 7.71
N ARG A 60 17.88 -9.17 7.46
CA ARG A 60 16.83 -8.20 7.78
C ARG A 60 15.88 -8.07 6.60
N TRP A 61 14.59 -7.92 6.90
CA TRP A 61 13.56 -7.70 5.89
C TRP A 61 13.48 -6.23 5.44
N GLN A 62 14.00 -5.30 6.23
CA GLN A 62 14.15 -3.91 5.81
C GLN A 62 15.28 -3.79 4.80
N GLY A 63 15.11 -2.93 3.81
CA GLY A 63 16.14 -2.65 2.83
C GLY A 63 15.59 -2.29 1.47
N VAL A 64 16.52 -2.20 0.52
CA VAL A 64 16.23 -1.92 -0.88
C VAL A 64 15.96 -3.23 -1.60
N TYR A 65 14.86 -3.28 -2.33
CA TYR A 65 14.46 -4.37 -3.20
C TYR A 65 14.52 -3.90 -4.65
N VAL A 66 15.14 -4.71 -5.49
CA VAL A 66 15.36 -4.43 -6.91
C VAL A 66 14.72 -5.50 -7.78
N ASN A 67 14.24 -5.10 -8.96
CA ASN A 67 13.76 -6.00 -9.99
C ASN A 67 14.33 -5.53 -11.34
N PRO A 68 15.07 -6.37 -12.09
CA PRO A 68 15.69 -5.96 -13.36
C PRO A 68 14.71 -5.45 -14.43
N ARG A 69 13.41 -5.73 -14.27
CA ARG A 69 12.36 -5.29 -15.19
C ARG A 69 11.70 -3.96 -14.77
N ALA A 70 12.05 -3.42 -13.61
CA ALA A 70 11.52 -2.17 -13.09
C ALA A 70 12.58 -1.06 -13.18
N SER A 71 12.14 0.17 -13.46
CA SER A 71 13.00 1.36 -13.53
C SER A 71 13.30 2.00 -12.17
N VAL A 72 12.57 1.61 -11.12
CA VAL A 72 12.70 2.15 -9.77
C VAL A 72 12.83 1.01 -8.75
N GLN A 73 13.44 1.32 -7.62
CA GLN A 73 13.61 0.41 -6.50
C GLN A 73 12.45 0.54 -5.50
N ILE A 74 12.26 -0.47 -4.64
CA ILE A 74 11.33 -0.42 -3.50
C ILE A 74 12.16 -0.42 -2.21
N TYR A 75 12.02 0.61 -1.40
CA TYR A 75 12.69 0.73 -0.10
C TYR A 75 11.70 0.40 1.03
N VAL A 76 11.94 -0.71 1.72
CA VAL A 76 11.10 -1.18 2.83
C VAL A 76 11.72 -0.76 4.17
N HIS A 77 10.96 -0.08 5.02
CA HIS A 77 11.41 0.42 6.32
C HIS A 77 10.30 0.37 7.39
N SER A 78 10.64 0.71 8.64
CA SER A 78 9.70 0.74 9.78
C SER A 78 9.50 2.13 10.40
N LYS A 79 9.94 3.20 9.72
CA LYS A 79 9.65 4.58 10.13
C LYS A 79 8.18 4.91 9.89
N SER A 80 7.52 5.52 10.87
CA SER A 80 6.15 6.04 10.78
C SER A 80 6.11 7.48 10.22
N GLY A 81 4.94 7.94 9.77
CA GLY A 81 4.62 9.38 9.68
C GLY A 81 4.38 9.99 8.31
N LEU A 82 4.54 9.27 7.20
CA LEU A 82 4.32 9.82 5.84
C LEU A 82 3.27 9.06 5.01
N GLY A 83 2.74 7.95 5.53
CA GLY A 83 1.93 6.97 4.82
C GLY A 83 2.67 5.65 4.57
N ASP A 84 1.91 4.60 4.33
CA ASP A 84 2.42 3.25 4.12
C ASP A 84 3.15 3.06 2.79
N VAL A 85 2.74 3.77 1.73
CA VAL A 85 3.41 3.76 0.42
C VAL A 85 3.54 5.17 -0.12
N THR A 86 4.78 5.57 -0.43
CA THR A 86 5.06 6.90 -0.99
C THR A 86 6.02 6.84 -2.18
N THR A 87 5.80 7.70 -3.18
CA THR A 87 6.70 7.87 -4.34
C THR A 87 6.34 9.13 -5.12
N THR A 88 7.19 9.56 -6.05
CA THR A 88 6.81 10.55 -7.06
C THR A 88 6.27 9.84 -8.29
N LEU A 89 5.13 10.29 -8.80
CA LEU A 89 4.54 9.77 -10.03
C LEU A 89 5.14 10.45 -11.27
N GLY A 90 4.98 9.82 -12.44
CA GLY A 90 5.34 10.42 -13.74
C GLY A 90 4.62 11.74 -14.04
N THR A 91 3.51 12.03 -13.35
CA THR A 91 2.80 13.32 -13.41
C THR A 91 3.44 14.41 -12.55
N GLY A 92 4.53 14.11 -11.83
CA GLY A 92 5.17 15.01 -10.87
C GLY A 92 4.47 15.12 -9.51
N HIS A 93 3.36 14.42 -9.29
CA HIS A 93 2.65 14.42 -8.01
C HIS A 93 3.35 13.50 -7.01
N MET A 94 3.38 13.88 -5.73
CA MET A 94 3.79 12.99 -4.65
C MET A 94 2.64 12.07 -4.27
N PHE A 95 2.75 10.78 -4.60
CA PHE A 95 1.78 9.78 -4.19
C PHE A 95 1.99 9.41 -2.72
N ILE A 96 0.90 9.42 -1.95
CA ILE A 96 0.88 9.00 -0.55
C ILE A 96 -0.33 8.10 -0.34
N ALA A 97 -0.12 6.88 0.14
CA ALA A 97 -1.19 5.94 0.43
C ALA A 97 -1.13 5.40 1.86
N GLU A 98 -2.28 5.34 2.51
CA GLU A 98 -2.51 4.55 3.72
C GLU A 98 -3.11 3.20 3.34
N ALA A 99 -2.52 2.11 3.83
CA ALA A 99 -2.98 0.76 3.57
C ALA A 99 -3.71 0.17 4.79
N LYS A 100 -4.63 -0.75 4.54
CA LYS A 100 -5.19 -1.58 5.60
C LYS A 100 -5.22 -3.04 5.23
N LYS A 101 -5.03 -3.89 6.23
CA LYS A 101 -5.35 -5.32 6.13
C LYS A 101 -6.85 -5.54 5.91
N GLY A 102 -7.21 -6.77 5.55
CA GLY A 102 -8.61 -7.19 5.61
C GLY A 102 -8.92 -8.49 4.86
N PRO A 103 -10.18 -8.93 4.92
CA PRO A 103 -10.62 -10.16 4.28
C PRO A 103 -10.69 -10.02 2.75
N LEU A 104 -10.45 -11.13 2.05
CA LEU A 104 -10.64 -11.23 0.59
C LEU A 104 -11.98 -11.88 0.23
N THR A 105 -12.58 -12.61 1.18
CA THR A 105 -13.88 -13.25 1.04
C THR A 105 -14.87 -12.57 1.96
N ARG A 106 -16.14 -12.57 1.56
CA ARG A 106 -17.21 -12.01 2.37
C ARG A 106 -17.29 -12.76 3.70
N SER A 107 -17.43 -12.00 4.78
CA SER A 107 -17.69 -12.55 6.11
C SER A 107 -18.98 -11.96 6.67
N LYS A 108 -19.48 -12.53 7.77
CA LYS A 108 -20.60 -11.94 8.53
C LYS A 108 -20.19 -10.67 9.29
N SER A 109 -18.88 -10.42 9.41
CA SER A 109 -18.36 -9.21 10.03
C SER A 109 -18.49 -8.02 9.06
N SER A 110 -18.64 -6.83 9.61
CA SER A 110 -18.62 -5.56 8.88
C SER A 110 -17.27 -4.84 8.98
N ALA A 111 -16.19 -5.56 9.31
CA ALA A 111 -14.87 -5.02 9.61
C ALA A 111 -14.26 -4.14 8.50
N GLU A 112 -14.62 -4.36 7.24
CA GLU A 112 -14.14 -3.57 6.09
C GLU A 112 -14.53 -2.10 6.21
N TYR A 113 -15.71 -1.83 6.78
CA TYR A 113 -16.24 -0.48 6.93
C TYR A 113 -15.44 0.39 7.92
N PRO A 114 -15.21 -0.02 9.20
CA PRO A 114 -14.35 0.73 10.10
C PRO A 114 -12.90 0.79 9.60
N LEU A 115 -12.36 -0.27 8.98
CA LEU A 115 -10.99 -0.24 8.42
C LEU A 115 -10.83 0.85 7.37
N LEU A 116 -11.78 0.98 6.43
CA LEU A 116 -11.72 2.00 5.39
C LEU A 116 -11.87 3.41 5.96
N ARG A 117 -12.70 3.60 7.00
CA ARG A 117 -12.80 4.89 7.71
C ARG A 117 -11.53 5.24 8.48
N GLU A 118 -10.92 4.25 9.13
CA GLU A 118 -9.67 4.42 9.87
C GLU A 118 -8.56 4.87 8.94
N ALA A 119 -8.40 4.22 7.77
CA ALA A 119 -7.41 4.61 6.77
C ALA A 119 -7.63 6.04 6.25
N LEU A 120 -8.88 6.41 5.96
CA LEU A 120 -9.22 7.79 5.57
C LEU A 120 -8.91 8.78 6.70
N GLY A 121 -9.23 8.42 7.95
CA GLY A 121 -8.93 9.25 9.12
C GLY A 121 -7.44 9.48 9.29
N GLN A 122 -6.62 8.43 9.19
CA GLN A 122 -5.17 8.50 9.27
C GLN A 122 -4.59 9.39 8.17
N LEU A 123 -5.04 9.20 6.92
CA LEU A 123 -4.62 9.99 5.77
C LEU A 123 -4.96 11.48 5.93
N LEU A 124 -6.12 11.80 6.51
CA LEU A 124 -6.57 13.17 6.76
C LEU A 124 -5.82 13.85 7.93
N THR A 125 -5.09 13.09 8.74
CA THR A 125 -4.35 13.59 9.91
C THR A 125 -2.84 13.60 9.72
N ILE A 126 -2.34 13.38 8.50
CA ILE A 126 -0.92 13.57 8.18
C ILE A 126 -0.56 15.04 8.41
N GLU A 127 0.50 15.27 9.20
CA GLU A 127 0.89 16.61 9.67
C GLU A 127 1.43 17.49 8.54
N GLU A 128 2.19 16.90 7.62
CA GLU A 128 2.81 17.59 6.50
C GLU A 128 2.46 16.89 5.19
N VAL A 129 1.68 17.56 4.34
CA VAL A 129 1.28 17.07 3.02
C VAL A 129 1.75 18.06 1.96
N PRO A 130 2.56 17.64 0.97
CA PRO A 130 2.96 18.52 -0.13
C PRO A 130 1.78 19.02 -0.94
N ASP A 131 1.87 20.25 -1.46
CA ASP A 131 0.80 20.88 -2.25
C ASP A 131 0.37 20.07 -3.48
N ASN A 132 1.28 19.29 -4.05
CA ASN A 132 1.07 18.43 -5.22
C ASN A 132 0.79 16.96 -4.84
N ALA A 133 0.37 16.68 -3.60
CA ALA A 133 0.13 15.32 -3.17
C ALA A 133 -1.08 14.68 -3.85
N LEU A 134 -0.93 13.44 -4.29
CA LEU A 134 -2.03 12.56 -4.68
C LEU A 134 -2.23 11.54 -3.57
N LEU A 135 -3.29 11.75 -2.79
CA LEU A 135 -3.62 10.95 -1.62
C LEU A 135 -4.46 9.72 -2.00
N ALA A 136 -4.18 8.58 -1.36
CA ALA A 136 -4.91 7.35 -1.58
C ALA A 136 -5.12 6.54 -0.28
N VAL A 137 -6.16 5.72 -0.29
CA VAL A 137 -6.32 4.60 0.65
C VAL A 137 -6.25 3.30 -0.15
N ALA A 138 -5.52 2.30 0.33
CA ALA A 138 -5.40 1.00 -0.28
C ALA A 138 -5.94 -0.10 0.63
N VAL A 139 -6.86 -0.90 0.12
CA VAL A 139 -7.49 -2.03 0.84
C VAL A 139 -7.51 -3.28 -0.04
N PRO A 140 -7.67 -4.48 0.54
CA PRO A 140 -7.77 -5.70 -0.24
C PRO A 140 -8.98 -5.67 -1.18
N ALA A 141 -8.84 -6.25 -2.37
CA ALA A 141 -9.94 -6.41 -3.32
C ALA A 141 -10.85 -7.59 -2.92
N GLY A 142 -11.39 -7.56 -1.70
CA GLY A 142 -12.48 -8.42 -1.28
C GLY A 142 -13.82 -7.88 -1.77
N GLU A 143 -14.83 -8.75 -1.90
CA GLU A 143 -16.17 -8.38 -2.38
C GLU A 143 -16.74 -7.15 -1.66
N ARG A 144 -16.72 -7.17 -0.32
CA ARG A 144 -17.26 -6.07 0.49
C ARG A 144 -16.45 -4.78 0.38
N PHE A 145 -15.11 -4.87 0.28
CA PHE A 145 -14.28 -3.69 0.04
C PHE A 145 -14.54 -3.09 -1.34
N ARG A 146 -14.74 -3.91 -2.38
CA ARG A 146 -15.10 -3.41 -3.72
C ARG A 146 -16.43 -2.65 -3.70
N GLU A 147 -17.47 -3.23 -3.09
CA GLU A 147 -18.78 -2.57 -2.93
C GLU A 147 -18.64 -1.20 -2.24
N LEU A 148 -17.89 -1.15 -1.13
CA LEU A 148 -17.66 0.10 -0.39
C LEU A 148 -16.83 1.10 -1.18
N ALA A 149 -15.74 0.66 -1.80
CA ALA A 149 -14.86 1.51 -2.60
C ALA A 149 -15.62 2.11 -3.81
N GLU A 150 -16.42 1.32 -4.52
CA GLU A 150 -17.22 1.80 -5.65
C GLU A 150 -18.20 2.90 -5.24
N GLY A 151 -18.94 2.69 -4.14
CA GLY A 151 -19.83 3.72 -3.60
C GLY A 151 -19.07 4.98 -3.15
N TRP A 152 -17.94 4.82 -2.46
CA TRP A 152 -17.23 5.93 -1.85
C TRP A 152 -16.36 6.72 -2.81
N ARG A 153 -15.86 6.12 -3.89
CA ARG A 153 -15.19 6.85 -5.00
C ARG A 153 -16.10 7.93 -5.58
N ASN A 154 -17.41 7.73 -5.52
CA ASN A 154 -18.42 8.68 -6.01
C ASN A 154 -18.96 9.62 -4.92
N ALA A 155 -18.58 9.42 -3.65
CA ALA A 155 -19.05 10.27 -2.57
C ALA A 155 -18.59 11.74 -2.76
N PRO A 156 -19.45 12.74 -2.51
CA PRO A 156 -19.15 14.13 -2.85
C PRO A 156 -17.84 14.67 -2.27
N LEU A 157 -17.54 14.35 -1.00
CA LEU A 157 -16.31 14.82 -0.35
C LEU A 157 -15.07 14.10 -0.89
N ILE A 158 -15.13 12.80 -1.14
CA ILE A 158 -14.01 12.04 -1.75
C ILE A 158 -13.68 12.60 -3.14
N ARG A 159 -14.70 12.87 -3.97
CA ARG A 159 -14.49 13.48 -5.28
C ARG A 159 -13.90 14.89 -5.19
N ARG A 160 -14.35 15.69 -4.22
CA ARG A 160 -13.86 17.06 -4.02
C ARG A 160 -12.42 17.11 -3.49
N THR A 161 -12.03 16.17 -2.63
CA THR A 161 -10.65 16.08 -2.12
C THR A 161 -9.71 15.38 -3.09
N GLY A 162 -10.24 14.63 -4.06
CA GLY A 162 -9.42 13.88 -5.01
C GLY A 162 -8.74 12.64 -4.41
N ILE A 163 -9.11 12.24 -3.19
CA ILE A 163 -8.57 11.04 -2.53
C ILE A 163 -8.97 9.79 -3.33
N ARG A 164 -7.99 8.97 -3.71
CA ARG A 164 -8.23 7.69 -4.38
C ARG A 164 -8.58 6.62 -3.35
N ILE A 165 -9.50 5.72 -3.71
CA ILE A 165 -9.76 4.50 -2.94
C ILE A 165 -9.41 3.31 -3.83
N LEU A 166 -8.27 2.68 -3.53
CA LEU A 166 -7.68 1.60 -4.30
C LEU A 166 -8.05 0.25 -3.70
N THR A 167 -8.48 -0.68 -4.55
CA THR A 167 -8.67 -2.09 -4.19
C THR A 167 -7.55 -2.92 -4.79
N VAL A 168 -6.82 -3.66 -3.95
CA VAL A 168 -5.61 -4.42 -4.29
C VAL A 168 -5.89 -5.92 -4.26
N ALA A 169 -5.84 -6.58 -5.41
CA ALA A 169 -6.07 -8.01 -5.53
C ALA A 169 -4.81 -8.83 -5.21
N SER A 170 -4.98 -10.10 -4.84
CA SER A 170 -3.86 -11.04 -4.64
C SER A 170 -3.07 -11.33 -5.91
N SER A 171 -3.61 -10.99 -7.08
CA SER A 171 -2.88 -11.02 -8.36
C SER A 171 -1.95 -9.81 -8.57
N GLY A 172 -2.06 -8.77 -7.72
CA GLY A 172 -1.42 -7.47 -7.95
C GLY A 172 -2.22 -6.51 -8.84
N ALA A 173 -3.42 -6.91 -9.29
CA ALA A 173 -4.33 -5.99 -9.97
C ALA A 173 -4.83 -4.91 -9.00
N ILE A 174 -4.90 -3.67 -9.50
CA ILE A 174 -5.37 -2.51 -8.74
C ILE A 174 -6.54 -1.87 -9.49
N GLU A 175 -7.63 -1.62 -8.78
CA GLU A 175 -8.78 -0.86 -9.28
C GLU A 175 -8.93 0.45 -8.50
N GLY A 176 -9.49 1.48 -9.14
CA GLY A 176 -9.71 2.80 -8.54
C GLY A 176 -8.56 3.78 -8.69
N TRP A 177 -7.56 3.44 -9.51
CA TRP A 177 -6.45 4.31 -9.85
C TRP A 177 -6.90 5.59 -10.58
#